data_AF-A0A2T5GX47-F1
#
_entry.id   AF-A0A2T5GX47-F1
#
_cell.length_a   1.000
_cell.length_b   1.000
_cell.length_c   1.000
_cell.angle_alpha   90.00
_cell.angle_beta   90.00
_cell.angle_gamma   90.00
#
_symmetry.space_group_name_H-M   'P 1'
#
loop_
_entity.id
_entity.type
_entity.pdbx_description
1 polymer ?
#
loop_
_entity_poly.entity_id
_entity_poly.type
_entity_poly.pdbx_seq_one_letter_code
_entity_poly.pdbx_strand_id
1 'polypeptide(L)'
;MKLFGWKSGRDESRPVLSRSSAGAIGGAAFGEWPRSYEAQVREAYLDNPIAQRAVKLVVEGLGSAPIVASDPALLALATVRSGGQTLIETVAAHLMLHGRPRGRSTCHSPCWDARCA
;
A
#
# COMPACT_ATOMS: atom_id res chain seq x y z
N MET A 1 -28.73 13.24 48.94
CA MET A 1 -28.81 11.78 49.27
C MET A 1 -30.07 11.25 48.60
N LYS A 2 -30.10 10.20 47.78
CA LYS A 2 -29.16 9.13 47.44
C LYS A 2 -29.07 9.03 45.91
N LEU A 3 -27.89 9.35 45.36
CA LEU A 3 -27.42 8.73 44.12
C LEU A 3 -27.15 7.25 44.43
N PHE A 4 -27.22 6.37 43.42
CA PHE A 4 -27.00 4.92 43.43
C PHE A 4 -28.26 4.05 43.60
N GLY A 5 -28.78 3.61 42.45
CA GLY A 5 -29.77 2.55 42.31
C GLY A 5 -29.82 1.89 40.93
N TRP A 6 -29.09 2.42 39.92
CA TRP A 6 -29.07 1.83 38.58
C TRP A 6 -27.88 0.88 38.42
N LYS A 7 -28.02 -0.34 38.95
CA LYS A 7 -27.19 -1.48 38.55
C LYS A 7 -27.87 -2.81 38.90
N SER A 8 -28.70 -3.30 37.98
CA SER A 8 -28.72 -4.71 37.58
C SER A 8 -27.91 -4.78 36.28
N GLY A 9 -26.67 -5.28 36.25
CA GLY A 9 -26.38 -6.71 36.38
C GLY A 9 -26.84 -7.42 35.10
N ARG A 10 -26.19 -7.20 33.96
CA ARG A 10 -25.14 -8.05 33.36
C ARG A 10 -25.67 -9.43 32.92
N ASP A 11 -26.16 -9.50 31.68
CA ASP A 11 -26.09 -10.70 30.83
C ASP A 11 -26.20 -10.36 29.33
N GLU A 12 -26.72 -9.18 28.97
CA GLU A 12 -26.81 -8.74 27.56
C GLU A 12 -25.63 -7.87 27.08
N SER A 13 -24.74 -7.44 27.97
CA SER A 13 -23.73 -6.39 27.64
C SER A 13 -22.38 -6.92 27.13
N ARG A 14 -22.26 -8.23 26.93
CA ARG A 14 -21.12 -8.78 26.18
C ARG A 14 -21.66 -9.79 25.19
N PRO A 15 -22.09 -9.35 23.99
CA PRO A 15 -22.22 -10.28 22.90
C PRO A 15 -20.89 -11.03 22.82
N VAL A 16 -20.96 -12.34 23.08
CA VAL A 16 -19.88 -13.27 22.76
C VAL A 16 -19.52 -12.95 21.32
N LEU A 17 -18.23 -12.76 21.04
CA LEU A 17 -17.63 -12.62 19.70
C LEU A 17 -17.86 -13.91 18.88
N SER A 18 -19.12 -14.26 18.71
CA SER A 18 -19.68 -15.40 18.02
C SER A 18 -20.28 -14.85 16.73
N ARG A 19 -19.36 -14.51 15.82
CA ARG A 19 -19.49 -14.66 14.36
C ARG A 19 -20.85 -14.33 13.71
N SER A 20 -21.57 -13.32 14.19
CA SER A 20 -22.75 -12.75 13.53
C SER A 20 -22.55 -11.30 13.07
N SER A 21 -21.45 -10.64 13.45
CA SER A 21 -21.09 -9.31 12.92
C SER A 21 -20.57 -9.34 11.49
N ALA A 22 -20.43 -10.53 10.88
CA ALA A 22 -20.20 -10.69 9.45
C ALA A 22 -21.49 -10.55 8.59
N GLY A 23 -22.67 -10.40 9.22
CA GLY A 23 -23.95 -10.32 8.50
C GLY A 23 -24.69 -8.97 8.59
N ALA A 24 -24.49 -8.18 9.66
CA ALA A 24 -25.35 -7.01 9.93
C ALA A 24 -24.83 -5.67 9.35
N ILE A 25 -23.60 -5.61 8.85
CA ILE A 25 -23.07 -4.46 8.10
C ILE A 25 -22.32 -4.99 6.87
N GLY A 26 -23.06 -5.44 5.86
CA GLY A 26 -22.52 -5.66 4.52
C GLY A 26 -22.37 -7.11 4.02
N GLY A 27 -22.87 -8.12 4.74
CA GLY A 27 -22.72 -9.53 4.34
C GLY A 27 -23.63 -10.03 3.21
N ALA A 28 -24.59 -9.23 2.75
CA ALA A 28 -25.49 -9.60 1.64
C ALA A 28 -25.86 -8.42 0.71
N ALA A 29 -25.32 -7.22 0.96
CA ALA A 29 -25.58 -6.01 0.18
C ALA A 29 -24.40 -5.56 -0.69
N PHE A 30 -23.20 -6.11 -0.43
CA PHE A 30 -22.03 -6.00 -1.30
C PHE A 30 -21.76 -7.41 -1.80
N GLY A 31 -21.72 -7.61 -3.12
CA GLY A 31 -21.50 -8.92 -3.74
C GLY A 31 -20.26 -9.64 -3.17
N GLU A 32 -20.16 -10.95 -3.42
CA GLU A 32 -19.07 -11.84 -3.00
C GLU A 32 -17.73 -11.10 -2.82
N TRP A 33 -17.41 -10.72 -1.58
CA TRP A 33 -16.20 -9.96 -1.31
C TRP A 33 -14.99 -10.85 -1.63
N PRO A 34 -14.06 -10.42 -2.50
CA PRO A 34 -12.99 -11.29 -2.96
C PRO A 34 -12.15 -11.81 -1.80
N ARG A 35 -11.97 -13.13 -1.70
CA ARG A 35 -11.22 -13.75 -0.60
C ARG A 35 -9.70 -13.62 -0.72
N SER A 36 -9.18 -13.30 -1.91
CA SER A 36 -7.74 -13.14 -2.12
C SER A 36 -7.31 -11.69 -1.87
N TYR A 37 -6.15 -11.53 -1.21
CA TYR A 37 -5.54 -10.22 -0.93
C TYR A 37 -5.38 -9.37 -2.21
N GLU A 38 -4.91 -9.99 -3.30
CA GLU A 38 -4.70 -9.28 -4.57
C GLU A 38 -6.00 -8.71 -5.16
N ALA A 39 -7.11 -9.42 -5.03
CA ALA A 39 -8.40 -8.96 -5.53
C ALA A 39 -8.97 -7.84 -4.65
N GLN A 40 -8.83 -7.95 -3.32
CA GLN A 40 -9.22 -6.89 -2.39
C GLN A 40 -8.42 -5.60 -2.62
N VAL A 41 -7.10 -5.69 -2.77
CA VAL A 41 -6.26 -4.51 -3.04
C VAL A 41 -6.59 -3.90 -4.40
N ARG A 42 -6.87 -4.72 -5.42
CA ARG A 42 -7.25 -4.23 -6.74
C ARG A 42 -8.57 -3.46 -6.70
N GLU A 43 -9.62 -4.02 -6.11
CA GLU A 43 -10.93 -3.38 -5.99
C GLU A 43 -10.83 -2.11 -5.12
N ALA A 44 -10.16 -2.20 -3.96
CA ALA A 44 -9.95 -1.07 -3.06
C ALA A 44 -9.14 0.08 -3.68
N TYR A 45 -8.24 -0.20 -4.63
CA TYR A 45 -7.43 0.82 -5.28
C TYR A 45 -8.08 1.38 -6.56
N LEU A 46 -8.68 0.53 -7.40
CA LEU A 46 -9.26 0.96 -8.68
C LEU A 46 -10.55 1.75 -8.48
N ASP A 47 -11.37 1.39 -7.50
CA ASP A 47 -12.69 2.01 -7.29
C ASP A 47 -12.67 3.14 -6.25
N ASN A 48 -11.48 3.50 -5.72
CA ASN A 48 -11.35 4.54 -4.70
C ASN A 48 -10.33 5.63 -5.10
N PRO A 49 -10.80 6.83 -5.50
CA PRO A 49 -9.90 7.93 -5.87
C PRO A 49 -9.08 8.45 -4.68
N ILE A 50 -9.54 8.26 -3.44
CA ILE A 50 -8.78 8.63 -2.23
C ILE A 50 -7.60 7.69 -2.06
N ALA A 51 -7.80 6.38 -2.28
CA ALA A 51 -6.71 5.40 -2.24
C ALA A 51 -5.65 5.70 -3.31
N GLN A 52 -6.08 6.02 -4.53
CA GLN A 52 -5.19 6.44 -5.62
C GLN A 52 -4.39 7.68 -5.26
N ARG A 53 -5.05 8.70 -4.69
CA ARG A 53 -4.39 9.92 -4.28
C ARG A 53 -3.42 9.70 -3.12
N ALA A 54 -3.80 8.90 -2.12
CA ALA A 54 -2.97 8.60 -0.97
C ALA A 54 -1.67 7.89 -1.38
N VAL A 55 -1.77 6.85 -2.22
CA VAL A 55 -0.59 6.15 -2.75
C VAL A 55 0.29 7.13 -3.53
N LYS A 56 -0.30 7.93 -4.41
CA LYS A 56 0.46 8.92 -5.20
C LYS A 56 1.22 9.92 -4.32
N LEU A 57 0.58 10.46 -3.28
CA LEU A 57 1.22 11.41 -2.35
C LEU A 57 2.42 10.79 -1.63
N VAL A 58 2.29 9.55 -1.15
CA VAL A 58 3.38 8.85 -0.45
C VAL A 58 4.53 8.54 -1.41
N VAL A 59 4.20 8.06 -2.61
CA VAL A 59 5.16 7.68 -3.65
C VAL A 59 5.97 8.90 -4.14
N GLU A 60 5.30 10.01 -4.48
CA GLU A 60 5.97 11.26 -4.88
C GLU A 60 6.80 11.87 -3.73
N GLY A 61 6.32 11.74 -2.49
CA GLY A 61 7.05 12.17 -1.30
C GLY A 61 8.37 11.40 -1.11
N LEU A 62 8.34 10.08 -1.33
CA LEU A 62 9.54 9.24 -1.27
C LEU A 62 10.51 9.52 -2.43
N GLY A 63 10.00 9.74 -3.64
CA GLY A 63 10.81 10.10 -4.80
C GLY A 63 11.51 11.46 -4.66
N SER A 64 10.90 12.38 -3.90
CA SER A 64 11.45 13.72 -3.63
C SER A 64 12.37 13.79 -2.41
N ALA A 65 12.48 12.72 -1.63
CA ALA A 65 13.30 12.69 -0.42
C ALA A 65 14.80 12.76 -0.78
N PRO A 66 15.62 13.53 -0.04
CA PRO A 66 17.06 13.57 -0.27
C PRO A 66 17.71 12.24 0.10
N ILE A 67 18.53 11.70 -0.80
CA ILE A 67 19.20 10.40 -0.63
C ILE A 67 20.70 10.63 -0.58
N VAL A 68 21.31 10.14 0.50
CA VAL A 68 22.77 10.05 0.62
C VAL A 68 23.17 8.65 0.19
N ALA A 69 23.97 8.55 -0.86
CA ALA A 69 24.51 7.29 -1.34
C ALA A 69 26.04 7.29 -1.20
N SER A 70 26.60 6.14 -0.83
CA SER A 70 28.05 5.96 -0.71
C SER A 70 28.77 5.96 -2.07
N ASP A 71 28.04 5.70 -3.16
CA ASP A 71 28.55 5.64 -4.53
C ASP A 71 27.66 6.50 -5.45
N PRO A 72 28.25 7.42 -6.24
CA PRO A 72 27.50 8.21 -7.22
C PRO A 72 26.73 7.36 -8.26
N ALA A 73 27.21 6.17 -8.62
CA ALA A 73 26.51 5.28 -9.54
C ALA A 73 25.20 4.74 -8.94
N LEU A 74 25.18 4.45 -7.64
CA LEU A 74 23.97 4.03 -6.92
C LEU A 74 22.95 5.18 -6.84
N LEU A 75 23.42 6.41 -6.62
CA LEU A 75 22.55 7.58 -6.62
C LEU A 75 21.91 7.80 -8.00
N ALA A 76 22.69 7.66 -9.06
CA ALA A 76 22.20 7.78 -10.44
C ALA A 76 21.17 6.69 -10.77
N LEU A 77 21.40 5.45 -10.32
CA LEU A 77 20.44 4.35 -10.50
C LEU A 77 19.13 4.60 -9.74
N ALA A 78 19.23 5.05 -8.49
CA ALA A 78 18.08 5.30 -7.62
C ALA A 78 17.18 6.43 -8.14
N THR A 79 17.78 7.42 -8.79
CA THR A 79 17.10 8.61 -9.33
C THR A 79 16.73 8.48 -10.81
N VAL A 80 17.14 7.39 -11.47
CA VAL A 80 16.81 7.14 -12.89
C VAL A 80 15.30 7.15 -13.08
N ARG A 81 14.86 7.81 -14.15
CA ARG A 81 13.44 7.91 -14.48
C ARG A 81 13.05 6.97 -15.62
N SER A 82 11.97 6.22 -15.41
CA SER A 82 11.33 5.39 -16.41
C SER A 82 9.87 5.80 -16.53
N GLY A 83 9.43 6.22 -17.72
CA GLY A 83 8.05 6.67 -17.94
C GLY A 83 7.65 7.89 -17.10
N GLY A 84 8.60 8.75 -16.72
CA GLY A 84 8.36 9.96 -15.92
C GLY A 84 8.42 9.77 -14.40
N GLN A 85 8.49 8.53 -13.92
CA GLN A 85 8.61 8.20 -12.49
C GLN A 85 10.03 7.73 -12.16
N THR A 86 10.49 8.00 -10.94
CA THR A 86 11.78 7.46 -10.46
C THR A 86 11.69 5.96 -10.16
N LEU A 87 12.83 5.27 -10.13
CA LEU A 87 12.89 3.88 -9.69
C LEU A 87 12.32 3.71 -8.27
N ILE A 88 12.60 4.66 -7.38
CA ILE A 88 12.10 4.67 -5.99
C ILE A 88 10.59 4.78 -5.95
N GLU A 89 10.01 5.67 -6.74
CA GLU A 89 8.54 5.79 -6.83
C GLU A 89 7.91 4.46 -7.26
N THR A 90 8.50 3.81 -8.26
CA THR A 90 8.01 2.53 -8.80
C THR A 90 8.10 1.41 -7.77
N VAL A 91 9.21 1.33 -7.03
CA VAL A 91 9.41 0.33 -5.96
C VAL A 91 8.48 0.59 -4.78
N ALA A 92 8.31 1.84 -4.38
CA ALA A 92 7.40 2.24 -3.31
C ALA A 92 5.95 1.88 -3.63
N ALA A 93 5.48 2.15 -4.86
CA ALA A 93 4.15 1.76 -5.30
C ALA A 93 3.94 0.23 -5.23
N HIS A 94 4.93 -0.55 -5.67
CA HIS A 94 4.86 -2.02 -5.57
C HIS A 94 4.85 -2.52 -4.11
N LEU A 95 5.60 -1.89 -3.21
CA LEU A 95 5.58 -2.24 -1.80
C LEU A 95 4.21 -1.99 -1.17
N MET A 96 3.59 -0.84 -1.47
CA MET A 96 2.27 -0.48 -0.94
C MET A 96 1.15 -1.38 -1.48
N LEU A 97 1.21 -1.79 -2.75
CA LEU A 97 0.14 -2.56 -3.40
C LEU A 97 0.33 -4.08 -3.29
N HIS A 98 1.57 -4.56 -3.21
CA HIS A 98 1.87 -5.99 -3.33
C HIS A 98 2.77 -6.54 -2.22
N GLY A 99 3.39 -5.70 -1.39
CA GLY A 99 4.28 -6.12 -0.30
C GLY A 99 5.59 -6.78 -0.74
N ARG A 100 5.79 -7.03 -2.04
CA ARG A 100 7.03 -7.55 -2.63
C ARG A 100 7.34 -6.79 -3.92
N PRO A 101 8.45 -6.05 -3.97
CA PRO A 101 8.81 -5.34 -5.18
C PRO A 101 9.36 -6.33 -6.22
N ARG A 102 8.80 -6.33 -7.44
CA ARG A 102 9.37 -7.04 -8.58
C ARG A 102 10.31 -6.10 -9.31
N GLY A 103 11.60 -6.17 -8.97
CA GLY A 103 12.64 -5.51 -9.76
C GLY A 103 12.84 -6.25 -11.08
N ARG A 104 12.47 -5.64 -12.20
CA ARG A 104 12.94 -6.10 -13.52
C ARG A 104 14.21 -5.31 -13.83
N SER A 105 15.37 -5.92 -13.57
CA SER A 105 16.65 -5.42 -14.07
C SER A 105 16.77 -5.76 -15.56
N THR A 106 16.03 -5.07 -16.43
CA THR A 106 16.38 -5.07 -17.85
C THR A 106 17.59 -4.15 -17.99
N CYS A 107 18.78 -4.72 -17.89
CA CYS A 107 19.99 -4.11 -18.43
C CYS A 107 19.77 -3.96 -19.93
N HIS A 108 19.29 -2.80 -20.38
CA HIS A 108 19.27 -2.46 -21.80
C HIS A 108 20.46 -1.56 -22.10
N SER A 109 21.65 -2.16 -22.16
CA SER A 109 22.77 -1.68 -22.97
C SER A 109 23.84 -2.77 -23.10
N PRO A 110 24.22 -3.19 -24.32
CA PRO A 110 25.57 -3.63 -24.62
C PRO A 110 26.37 -2.40 -25.07
N CYS A 111 26.98 -1.69 -24.13
CA CYS A 111 28.02 -0.69 -24.42
C CYS A 111 29.04 -0.68 -23.27
N TRP A 112 29.53 -1.87 -22.93
CA TRP A 112 30.80 -2.04 -22.23
C TRP A 112 31.82 -2.46 -23.29
N ASP A 113 32.36 -1.48 -24.02
CA ASP A 113 33.77 -1.47 -24.48
C ASP A 113 34.07 -0.30 -25.45
N ALA A 114 35.14 0.43 -25.11
CA ALA A 114 36.03 1.21 -25.97
C ALA A 114 35.53 2.50 -26.68
N ARG A 115 35.72 3.64 -26.00
CA ARG A 115 36.29 4.92 -26.52
C ARG A 115 36.31 5.94 -25.36
N CYS A 116 37.44 6.17 -24.69
CA CYS A 116 38.55 7.06 -25.09
C CYS A 116 38.12 8.51 -25.33
N ALA A 117 38.01 9.28 -24.24
CA ALA A 117 38.71 10.54 -24.03
C ALA A 117 38.87 10.76 -22.52
#